data_AF-A0A2D9SKI2-F1
#
_entry.id   AF-A0A2D9SKI2-F1
#
_cell.length_a   1.000
_cell.length_b   1.000
_cell.length_c   1.000
_cell.angle_alpha   90.00
_cell.angle_beta   90.00
_cell.angle_gamma   90.00
#
_symmetry.space_group_name_H-M   'P 1'
#
loop_
_entity.id
_entity.type
_entity.pdbx_description
1 polymer ?
#
loop_
_entity_poly.entity_id
_entity_poly.type
_entity_poly.pdbx_seq_one_letter_code
_entity_poly.pdbx_strand_id
1 'polypeptide(L)'
;MELNVDFSIPARQDLATMPWQDSPQPGVSRRMLDRVGDEVARATTVVRFEPGASFPHHVHDLGEEFLILSGTFQDKFALRASHEFGSYGWT
;
A
#
# COMPACT_ATOMS: atom_id res chain seq x y z
N MET A 1 -8.57 12.26 -5.38
CA MET A 1 -9.75 11.57 -4.82
C MET A 1 -9.66 11.78 -3.34
N GLU A 2 -10.75 12.20 -2.71
CA GLU A 2 -10.79 12.40 -1.27
C GLU A 2 -11.50 11.20 -0.60
N LEU A 3 -10.81 10.53 0.33
CA LEU A 3 -11.36 9.42 1.12
C LEU A 3 -10.96 9.57 2.59
N ASN A 4 -11.94 9.59 3.49
CA ASN A 4 -11.74 9.70 4.95
C ASN A 4 -10.75 10.82 5.35
N VAL A 5 -10.92 12.01 4.76
CA VAL A 5 -9.97 13.12 4.84
C VAL A 5 -10.21 14.10 6.00
N ASP A 6 -11.37 13.99 6.66
CA ASP A 6 -11.62 14.73 7.90
C ASP A 6 -11.03 13.97 9.08
N PHE A 7 -9.77 14.28 9.41
CA PHE A 7 -9.03 13.64 10.50
C PHE A 7 -9.55 14.00 11.90
N SER A 8 -10.55 14.88 12.02
CA SER A 8 -11.24 15.11 13.29
C SER A 8 -12.34 14.08 13.56
N ILE A 9 -12.72 13.29 12.55
CA ILE A 9 -13.77 12.28 12.63
C ILE A 9 -13.12 10.88 12.62
N PRO A 10 -13.44 10.01 13.60
CA PRO A 10 -12.98 8.61 13.56
C PRO A 10 -13.53 7.88 12.32
N ALA A 11 -12.63 7.26 11.55
CA ALA A 11 -12.99 6.38 10.46
C ALA A 11 -12.67 4.91 10.82
N ARG A 12 -13.58 3.99 10.48
CA ARG A 12 -13.38 2.55 10.65
C ARG A 12 -13.82 1.81 9.39
N GLN A 13 -12.97 0.90 8.93
CA GLN A 13 -13.28 -0.02 7.84
C GLN A 13 -12.98 -1.45 8.28
N ASP A 14 -13.87 -2.38 7.91
CA ASP A 14 -13.63 -3.80 8.09
C ASP A 14 -12.98 -4.38 6.83
N LEU A 15 -11.69 -4.69 6.93
CA LEU A 15 -10.92 -5.26 5.83
C LEU A 15 -11.40 -6.65 5.44
N ALA A 16 -12.10 -7.41 6.30
CA ALA A 16 -12.58 -8.73 5.92
C ALA A 16 -13.68 -8.63 4.84
N THR A 17 -14.53 -7.61 4.94
CA THR A 17 -15.73 -7.45 4.09
C THR A 17 -15.56 -6.40 2.99
N MET A 18 -14.58 -5.51 3.08
CA MET A 18 -14.32 -4.51 2.05
C MET A 18 -13.92 -5.18 0.72
N PRO A 19 -14.51 -4.82 -0.44
CA PRO A 19 -14.09 -5.38 -1.71
C PRO A 19 -12.67 -4.94 -2.08
N TRP A 20 -11.91 -5.83 -2.70
CA TRP A 20 -10.67 -5.45 -3.38
C TRP A 20 -11.01 -4.63 -4.63
N GLN A 21 -10.24 -3.56 -4.85
CA GLN A 21 -10.32 -2.76 -6.07
C GLN A 21 -9.03 -2.93 -6.87
N ASP A 22 -9.15 -3.01 -8.18
CA ASP A 22 -7.97 -3.07 -9.04
C ASP A 22 -7.17 -1.76 -8.93
N SER A 23 -5.84 -1.90 -8.93
CA SER A 23 -4.96 -0.77 -9.15
C SER A 23 -4.65 -0.63 -10.64
N PRO A 24 -4.09 0.51 -11.08
CA PRO A 24 -3.57 0.63 -12.44
C PRO A 24 -2.46 -0.40 -12.77
N GLN A 25 -1.81 -0.97 -11.75
CA GLN A 25 -0.77 -1.97 -11.92
C GLN A 25 -1.37 -3.39 -12.00
N PRO A 26 -1.14 -4.14 -13.10
CA PRO A 26 -1.61 -5.50 -13.25
C PRO A 26 -1.13 -6.42 -12.12
N GLY A 27 -2.04 -7.24 -11.59
CA GLY A 27 -1.72 -8.15 -10.48
C GLY A 27 -1.60 -7.47 -9.11
N VAL A 28 -1.90 -6.18 -9.01
CA VAL A 28 -1.95 -5.47 -7.73
C VAL A 28 -3.36 -4.95 -7.47
N SER A 29 -3.92 -5.37 -6.34
CA SER A 29 -5.24 -4.95 -5.86
C SER A 29 -5.11 -4.17 -4.56
N ARG A 30 -6.08 -3.31 -4.25
CA ARG A 30 -6.01 -2.37 -3.13
C ARG A 30 -7.33 -2.19 -2.39
N ARG A 31 -7.22 -1.87 -1.10
CA ARG A 31 -8.27 -1.38 -0.20
C ARG A 31 -7.76 -0.10 0.45
N MET A 32 -8.27 1.04 -0.01
CA MET A 32 -7.82 2.36 0.44
C MET A 32 -8.53 2.74 1.74
N LEU A 33 -7.77 3.18 2.76
CA LEU A 33 -8.30 3.54 4.07
C LEU A 33 -8.50 5.05 4.18
N ASP A 34 -7.51 5.82 3.75
CA ASP A 34 -7.59 7.27 3.59
C ASP A 34 -6.81 7.70 2.35
N ARG A 35 -7.21 8.84 1.79
CA ARG A 35 -6.48 9.49 0.68
C ARG A 35 -6.81 10.97 0.61
N VAL A 36 -5.78 11.81 0.61
CA VAL A 36 -5.86 13.25 0.32
C VAL A 36 -5.10 13.52 -0.97
N GLY A 37 -5.77 14.06 -1.99
CA GLY A 37 -5.16 14.40 -3.27
C GLY A 37 -5.31 13.37 -4.40
N ASP A 38 -4.84 13.75 -5.58
CA ASP A 38 -4.93 12.98 -6.83
C ASP A 38 -3.61 12.28 -7.16
N GLU A 39 -2.77 12.87 -8.02
CA GLU A 39 -1.52 12.27 -8.52
C GLU A 39 -0.45 12.17 -7.43
N VAL A 40 -0.24 13.25 -6.69
CA VAL A 40 0.51 13.27 -5.44
C VAL A 40 -0.50 13.20 -4.30
N ALA A 41 -0.45 12.14 -3.51
CA ALA A 41 -1.40 11.94 -2.43
C ALA A 41 -0.73 11.41 -1.17
N ARG A 42 -1.17 11.92 -0.03
CA ARG A 42 -1.04 11.19 1.23
C ARG A 42 -2.10 10.09 1.22
N ALA A 43 -1.69 8.85 1.41
CA ALA A 43 -2.63 7.73 1.40
C ALA A 43 -2.19 6.62 2.33
N THR A 44 -3.16 6.03 3.03
CA THR A 44 -3.00 4.75 3.72
C THR A 44 -3.80 3.70 2.96
N THR A 45 -3.14 2.64 2.50
CA THR A 45 -3.79 1.62 1.66
C THR A 45 -3.27 0.23 1.99
N VAL A 46 -4.17 -0.75 2.09
CA VAL A 46 -3.81 -2.16 2.09
C VAL A 46 -3.69 -2.62 0.64
N VAL A 47 -2.50 -3.06 0.25
CA VAL A 47 -2.22 -3.57 -1.09
C VAL A 47 -1.97 -5.07 -1.07
N ARG A 48 -2.38 -5.75 -2.13
CA ARG A 48 -2.10 -7.16 -2.35
C ARG A 48 -1.51 -7.35 -3.73
N PHE A 49 -0.35 -7.97 -3.75
CA PHE A 49 0.36 -8.39 -4.95
C PHE A 49 0.06 -9.86 -5.20
N GLU A 50 -0.35 -10.20 -6.41
CA GLU A 50 -0.32 -11.58 -6.88
C GLU A 50 1.15 -12.04 -7.03
N PRO A 51 1.44 -13.35 -6.95
CA PRO A 51 2.80 -13.86 -7.10
C PRO A 51 3.47 -13.37 -8.40
N GLY A 52 4.65 -12.77 -8.27
CA GLY A 52 5.41 -12.22 -9.39
C GLY A 52 4.95 -10.84 -9.89
N ALA A 53 3.88 -10.27 -9.31
CA ALA A 53 3.51 -8.89 -9.56
C ALA A 53 4.57 -7.94 -8.96
N SER A 54 4.79 -6.81 -9.63
CA SER A 54 5.73 -5.79 -9.22
C SER A 54 5.19 -4.41 -9.58
N PHE A 55 5.72 -3.38 -8.95
CA PHE A 55 5.56 -2.01 -9.44
C PHE A 55 6.73 -1.64 -10.35
N PRO A 56 6.50 -0.80 -11.38
CA PRO A 56 7.58 -0.11 -12.08
C PRO A 56 8.42 0.67 -11.08
N HIS A 57 9.69 0.92 -11.43
CA HIS A 57 10.53 1.79 -10.61
C HIS A 57 9.88 3.17 -10.43
N HIS A 58 9.73 3.58 -9.18
CA HIS A 58 9.23 4.90 -8.80
C HIS A 58 10.02 5.46 -7.61
N VAL A 59 9.83 6.75 -7.38
CA VAL A 59 10.52 7.51 -6.32
C VAL A 59 9.49 7.86 -5.25
N HIS A 60 9.89 7.73 -3.99
CA HIS A 60 9.08 8.11 -2.84
C HIS A 60 9.51 9.50 -2.37
N ASP A 61 9.14 10.54 -3.12
CA ASP A 61 9.56 11.93 -2.84
C ASP A 61 9.14 12.40 -1.44
N LEU A 62 8.08 11.81 -0.88
CA LEU A 62 7.53 12.09 0.45
C LEU A 62 7.64 10.91 1.42
N GLY A 63 8.38 9.86 1.01
CA GLY A 63 8.55 8.62 1.76
C GLY A 63 7.44 7.58 1.55
N GLU A 64 7.75 6.33 1.89
CA GLU A 64 6.81 5.21 1.96
C GLU A 64 7.07 4.41 3.23
N GLU A 65 6.03 4.15 4.02
CA GLU A 65 6.06 3.27 5.20
C GLU A 65 5.17 2.06 4.91
N PHE A 66 5.66 0.85 5.23
CA PHE A 66 4.91 -0.38 4.97
C PHE A 66 5.08 -1.44 6.07
N LEU A 67 4.04 -2.26 6.21
CA LEU A 67 4.01 -3.44 7.07
C LEU A 67 3.57 -4.66 6.24
N ILE A 68 4.34 -5.74 6.28
CA ILE A 68 4.01 -6.97 5.56
C ILE A 68 2.96 -7.78 6.34
N LEU A 69 1.73 -7.76 5.84
CA LEU A 69 0.59 -8.46 6.45
C LEU A 69 0.52 -9.96 6.09
N SER A 70 1.15 -10.37 4.98
CA SER A 70 1.25 -11.76 4.55
C SER A 70 2.27 -11.90 3.41
N GLY A 71 2.85 -13.09 3.25
CA GLY A 71 3.76 -13.41 2.16
C GLY A 71 5.14 -12.78 2.32
N THR A 72 5.77 -12.50 1.18
CA THR A 72 7.12 -11.97 1.07
C THR A 72 7.16 -10.83 0.05
N PHE A 73 7.74 -9.71 0.43
CA PHE A 73 7.93 -8.53 -0.42
C PHE A 73 9.41 -8.29 -0.70
N GLN A 74 9.73 -7.72 -1.87
CA GLN A 74 11.09 -7.39 -2.26
C GLN A 74 11.12 -5.96 -2.81
N ASP A 75 12.02 -5.14 -2.28
CA ASP A 75 12.27 -3.78 -2.76
C ASP A 75 13.59 -3.68 -3.54
N LYS A 76 13.90 -2.49 -4.07
CA LYS A 76 15.12 -2.23 -4.86
C LYS A 76 16.42 -2.28 -4.05
N PHE A 77 16.36 -2.21 -2.71
CA PHE A 77 17.52 -2.36 -1.83
C PHE A 77 17.78 -3.82 -1.47
N ALA A 78 16.87 -4.73 -1.85
CA ALA A 78 16.95 -6.16 -1.60
C ALA A 78 17.96 -6.89 -2.50
N LEU A 79 19.21 -6.41 -2.56
CA LEU A 79 20.32 -7.33 -2.81
C LEU A 79 20.45 -8.37 -1.68
N ARG A 80 19.80 -8.17 -0.52
CA ARG A 80 19.78 -9.12 0.62
C ARG A 80 18.53 -9.18 1.52
N ALA A 81 17.44 -8.46 1.29
CA ALA A 81 16.31 -8.44 2.23
C ALA A 81 14.97 -8.61 1.54
N SER A 82 14.51 -9.86 1.41
CA SER A 82 13.10 -10.14 1.32
C SER A 82 12.44 -9.81 2.66
N HIS A 83 11.37 -9.02 2.65
CA HIS A 83 10.58 -8.70 3.83
C HIS A 83 9.50 -9.75 4.01
N GLU A 84 9.57 -10.51 5.09
CA GLU A 84 8.58 -11.55 5.42
C GLU A 84 7.43 -10.98 6.26
N PHE A 85 6.40 -11.77 6.50
CA PHE A 85 5.30 -11.45 7.43
C PHE A 85 5.79 -10.81 8.73
N GLY A 86 5.17 -9.69 9.10
CA GLY A 86 5.51 -8.91 10.29
C GLY A 86 6.71 -7.98 10.13
N SER A 87 7.38 -7.99 8.97
CA SER A 87 8.44 -7.03 8.67
C SER A 87 7.85 -5.64 8.48
N TYR A 88 8.51 -4.65 9.09
CA TYR A 88 8.18 -3.24 8.99
C TYR A 88 9.32 -2.51 8.30
N GLY A 89 8.99 -1.68 7.31
CA GLY A 89 9.96 -0.98 6.48
C GLY A 89 9.55 0.46 6.20
N TRP A 90 10.54 1.27 5.81
CA TRP A 90 10.37 2.63 5.36
C TRP A 90 11.40 2.94 4.28
N THR A 91 11.03 3.77 3.30
CA THR A 91 11.91 4.22 2.20
C THR A 91 11.65 5.66 1.82
#